data_AF-A0A954HWI6-F1
#
_entry.id   AF-A0A954HWI6-F1
#
_cell.length_a   1.000
_cell.length_b   1.000
_cell.length_c   1.000
_cell.angle_alpha   90.00
_cell.angle_beta   90.00
_cell.angle_gamma   90.00
#
_symmetry.space_group_name_H-M   'P 1'
#
loop_
_entity.id
_entity.type
_entity.pdbx_description
1 polymer ?
#
loop_
_entity_poly.entity_id
_entity_poly.type
_entity_poly.pdbx_seq_one_letter_code
_entity_poly.pdbx_strand_id
1 'polypeptide(L)'
;MRSLLVYPTHANIREEVEAYRSEGVEAVAYPPRITIETDGQPPNCWNEHADRAEAFGFPVVKTVCCRCLHQQQCYQQGYLGELILAKQAMIALATHQRVAQNGFDDLVQDRSYLSLHEAPVELLRPLCVLSEQDLLVAQQLVAWLLGDPKWLDWFADDRVKGLDGKWEHSPEEQLRRERLYDACSLLADFLDDLANAVAAATTTCRWTTAVMTKLPKGIEWLLYRTSRQQRRRYVGNPWRLILQGLAGKLETIVIQASQRFVKGSEPGTTMTFRRVLGVRNNSPPSGRIVWFNDATLAADRLQSLVGGPVIDATPDGTVPLQKRAVQVLRDVTRKTTPKTLAALLRSLLLNRPDRTRLGLITHRPLLGAIGLLEPEFQERIARSSYFGSGEERSSNAWHQECDLIVVAGTPRLPPEGIAEYLVQVREVEAACRLPEWGPVIWHGTTESSVDVRVEAKGYHDEVWRSAQRDLVRAALVQAIGRGRGILESGCDVLVLSTEECGLPVADTALHPLREPEYQVLVGLRGLTLGFLKRAPLRNASVSTRAIADALGLSEQRTRALLAALERRGQVTRDSPRSGWKIAEPAAMEVCHAS
;
A
#
# COMPACT_ATOMS: atom_id res chain seq x y z
N MET A 1 11.07 -14.73 28.17
CA MET A 1 11.82 -13.79 27.30
C MET A 1 10.91 -12.62 26.97
N ARG A 2 11.33 -11.35 27.09
CA ARG A 2 10.47 -10.23 26.68
C ARG A 2 10.58 -10.01 25.17
N SER A 3 9.44 -9.91 24.51
CA SER A 3 9.33 -9.93 23.04
C SER A 3 8.55 -8.72 22.52
N LEU A 4 8.92 -8.24 21.33
CA LEU A 4 8.13 -7.29 20.54
C LEU A 4 7.72 -7.95 19.22
N LEU A 5 6.43 -8.02 18.94
CA LEU A 5 5.92 -8.47 17.66
C LEU A 5 5.33 -7.27 16.92
N VAL A 6 5.72 -7.09 15.67
CA VAL A 6 5.38 -5.91 14.87
C VAL A 6 4.55 -6.34 13.69
N TYR A 7 3.33 -5.82 13.59
CA TYR A 7 2.34 -6.19 12.57
C TYR A 7 1.87 -4.97 11.78
N PRO A 8 1.34 -5.14 10.56
CA PRO A 8 0.93 -4.02 9.71
C PRO A 8 -0.11 -3.08 10.36
N THR A 9 -1.17 -3.63 10.97
CA THR A 9 -2.32 -2.85 11.45
C THR A 9 -2.80 -3.27 12.86
N HIS A 10 -3.64 -2.43 13.47
CA HIS A 10 -4.31 -2.76 14.73
C HIS A 10 -5.31 -3.93 14.61
N ALA A 11 -5.85 -4.21 13.41
CA ALA A 11 -6.71 -5.36 13.21
C ALA A 11 -5.92 -6.67 13.38
N ASN A 12 -4.74 -6.76 12.75
CA ASN A 12 -3.87 -7.94 12.87
C ASN A 12 -3.45 -8.16 14.33
N ILE A 13 -3.10 -7.07 15.03
CA ILE A 13 -2.74 -7.15 16.44
C ILE A 13 -3.89 -7.70 17.29
N ARG A 14 -5.15 -7.36 17.00
CA ARG A 14 -6.30 -7.88 17.76
C ARG A 14 -6.46 -9.39 17.57
N GLU A 15 -6.40 -9.86 16.33
CA GLU A 15 -6.49 -11.29 15.99
C GLU A 15 -5.37 -12.08 16.70
N GLU A 16 -4.14 -11.57 16.66
CA GLU A 16 -2.99 -12.22 17.28
C GLU A 16 -3.05 -12.18 18.81
N VAL A 17 -3.47 -11.06 19.42
CA VAL A 17 -3.69 -11.00 20.87
C VAL A 17 -4.74 -12.03 21.31
N GLU A 18 -5.81 -12.21 20.53
CA GLU A 18 -6.83 -13.23 20.81
C GLU A 18 -6.27 -14.64 20.72
N ALA A 19 -5.47 -14.94 19.69
CA ALA A 19 -4.78 -16.23 19.55
C ALA A 19 -3.80 -16.51 20.70
N TYR A 20 -3.02 -15.52 21.15
CA TYR A 20 -2.15 -15.70 22.32
C TYR A 20 -2.98 -15.97 23.58
N ARG A 21 -4.10 -15.26 23.76
CA ARG A 21 -4.97 -15.42 24.93
C ARG A 21 -5.67 -16.78 24.95
N SER A 22 -6.08 -17.32 23.80
CA SER A 22 -6.69 -18.66 23.73
C SER A 22 -5.73 -19.76 24.17
N GLU A 23 -4.42 -19.53 23.98
CA GLU A 23 -3.34 -20.42 24.43
C GLU A 23 -2.84 -20.09 25.86
N GLY A 24 -3.51 -19.19 26.58
CA GLY A 24 -3.13 -18.80 27.95
C GLY A 24 -1.87 -17.94 28.04
N VAL A 25 -1.44 -17.31 26.93
CA VAL A 25 -0.27 -16.44 26.87
C VAL A 25 -0.68 -14.98 27.02
N GLU A 26 -0.08 -14.28 27.98
CA GLU A 26 -0.35 -12.86 28.22
C GLU A 26 0.38 -11.97 27.17
N ALA A 27 -0.39 -11.51 26.19
CA ALA A 27 0.04 -10.57 25.17
C ALA A 27 -0.73 -9.24 25.27
N VAL A 28 -0.01 -8.13 25.14
CA VAL A 28 -0.58 -6.77 25.25
C VAL A 28 -0.28 -5.96 24.00
N ALA A 29 -1.34 -5.44 23.37
CA ALA A 29 -1.22 -4.52 22.25
C ALA A 29 -0.84 -3.12 22.72
N TYR A 30 0.04 -2.44 21.97
CA TYR A 30 0.10 -1.00 22.03
C TYR A 30 -1.24 -0.42 21.52
N PRO A 31 -1.89 0.47 22.30
CA PRO A 31 -3.21 0.96 21.93
C PRO A 31 -3.17 1.89 20.71
N PRO A 32 -4.22 1.90 19.87
CA PRO A 32 -4.49 3.05 19.02
C PRO A 32 -4.82 4.26 19.90
N ARG A 33 -4.52 5.48 19.43
CA ARG A 33 -4.98 6.69 20.11
C ARG A 33 -6.34 7.07 19.56
N ILE A 34 -7.33 7.13 20.42
CA ILE A 34 -8.74 7.38 20.08
C ILE A 34 -9.18 8.63 20.85
N THR A 35 -9.42 9.72 20.12
CA THR A 35 -9.89 11.00 20.67
C THR A 35 -11.40 11.18 20.59
N ILE A 36 -12.04 10.43 19.68
CA ILE A 36 -13.48 10.39 19.46
C ILE A 36 -13.93 8.94 19.39
N GLU A 37 -15.13 8.65 19.89
CA GLU A 37 -15.69 7.30 19.84
C GLU A 37 -15.72 6.79 18.39
N THR A 38 -15.12 5.63 18.16
CA THR A 38 -14.97 5.02 16.83
C THR A 38 -15.25 3.53 16.93
N ASP A 39 -16.16 3.00 16.12
CA ASP A 39 -16.50 1.57 16.09
C ASP A 39 -16.87 0.98 17.47
N GLY A 40 -17.59 1.75 18.29
CA GLY A 40 -17.98 1.36 19.65
C GLY A 40 -16.82 1.34 20.66
N GLN A 41 -15.64 1.82 20.28
CA GLN A 41 -14.51 1.99 21.19
C GLN A 41 -14.55 3.39 21.83
N PRO A 42 -14.60 3.50 23.17
CA PRO A 42 -14.59 4.79 23.84
C PRO A 42 -13.25 5.51 23.64
N PRO A 43 -13.23 6.86 23.73
CA PRO A 43 -12.00 7.61 23.65
C PRO A 43 -11.06 7.26 24.81
N ASN A 44 -9.79 6.96 24.50
CA ASN A 44 -8.72 6.76 25.47
C ASN A 44 -7.80 7.99 25.59
N CYS A 45 -7.99 9.02 24.76
CA CYS A 45 -7.23 10.26 24.81
C CYS A 45 -8.15 11.50 24.76
N TRP A 46 -8.29 12.19 25.89
CA TRP A 46 -9.14 13.39 26.01
C TRP A 46 -8.45 14.70 25.62
N ASN A 47 -7.25 14.64 25.03
CA ASN A 47 -6.53 15.83 24.59
C ASN A 47 -6.93 16.20 23.15
N GLU A 48 -7.80 17.21 22.99
CA GLU A 48 -8.26 17.74 21.69
C GLU A 48 -7.12 18.24 20.78
N HIS A 49 -5.91 18.42 21.32
CA HIS A 49 -4.74 18.85 20.57
C HIS A 49 -3.90 17.71 20.01
N ALA A 50 -4.15 16.46 20.44
CA ALA A 50 -3.33 15.31 20.09
C ALA A 50 -3.28 15.03 18.59
N ASP A 51 -4.44 14.88 17.93
CA ASP A 51 -4.48 14.52 16.51
C ASP A 51 -3.93 15.64 15.63
N ARG A 52 -4.17 16.90 16.01
CA ARG A 52 -3.61 18.04 15.31
C ARG A 52 -2.09 18.12 15.46
N ALA A 53 -1.54 17.76 16.62
CA ALA A 53 -0.08 17.74 16.82
C ALA A 53 0.57 16.65 15.95
N GLU A 54 -0.04 15.46 15.91
CA GLU A 54 0.43 14.37 15.06
C GLU A 54 0.31 14.69 13.57
N ALA A 55 -0.79 15.32 13.15
CA ALA A 55 -0.99 15.80 11.79
C ALA A 55 0.03 16.87 11.36
N PHE A 56 0.64 17.59 12.31
CA PHE A 56 1.75 18.52 11.99
C PHE A 56 3.11 17.79 11.93
N GLY A 57 3.16 16.53 12.36
CA GLY A 57 4.37 15.72 12.43
C GLY A 57 5.07 15.73 13.78
N PHE A 58 4.40 16.15 14.86
CA PHE A 58 4.97 16.17 16.20
C PHE A 58 4.57 14.94 17.04
N PRO A 59 5.49 14.39 17.87
CA PRO A 59 5.15 13.32 18.81
C PRO A 59 4.23 13.83 19.92
N VAL A 60 2.99 13.32 19.98
CA VAL A 60 1.94 13.75 20.94
C VAL A 60 2.43 13.82 22.39
N VAL A 61 3.17 12.81 22.85
CA VAL A 61 3.68 12.75 24.24
C VAL A 61 4.64 13.90 24.56
N LYS A 62 5.51 14.26 23.61
CA LYS A 62 6.49 15.35 23.78
C LYS A 62 5.86 16.73 23.60
N THR A 63 4.82 16.81 22.78
CA THR A 63 4.22 18.08 22.38
C THR A 63 3.07 18.50 23.27
N VAL A 64 2.06 17.66 23.49
CA VAL A 64 0.80 18.10 24.14
C VAL A 64 0.49 17.39 25.45
N CYS A 65 1.08 16.23 25.73
CA CYS A 65 0.81 15.50 26.98
C CYS A 65 1.42 16.17 28.22
N CYS A 66 2.55 16.85 28.09
CA CYS A 66 3.27 17.47 29.21
C CYS A 66 2.51 18.60 29.91
N ARG A 67 1.47 19.15 29.28
CA ARG A 67 0.59 20.21 29.82
C ARG A 67 -0.89 19.84 29.69
N CYS A 68 -1.20 18.56 29.58
CA CYS A 68 -2.56 18.09 29.38
C CYS A 68 -3.33 18.09 30.71
N LEU A 69 -4.49 18.74 30.75
CA LEU A 69 -5.38 18.76 31.93
C LEU A 69 -5.90 17.37 32.31
N HIS A 70 -6.00 16.46 31.33
CA HIS A 70 -6.46 15.08 31.51
C HIS A 70 -5.30 14.09 31.77
N GLN A 71 -4.09 14.56 32.06
CA GLN A 71 -2.93 13.67 32.16
C GLN A 71 -3.10 12.59 33.24
N GLN A 72 -3.61 12.95 34.42
CA GLN A 72 -3.83 12.00 35.51
C GLN A 72 -4.87 10.92 35.13
N GLN A 73 -6.00 11.34 34.56
CA GLN A 73 -7.03 10.43 34.02
C GLN A 73 -6.44 9.50 32.94
N CYS A 74 -5.60 10.04 32.05
CA CYS A 74 -4.95 9.29 30.98
C CYS A 74 -3.94 8.25 31.48
N TYR A 75 -3.26 8.52 32.60
CA TYR A 75 -2.40 7.52 33.26
C TYR A 75 -3.19 6.40 33.93
N GLN A 76 -4.36 6.71 34.51
CA GLN A 76 -5.14 5.73 35.25
C GLN A 76 -5.95 4.81 34.34
N GLN A 77 -6.55 5.35 33.29
CA GLN A 77 -7.54 4.63 32.48
C GLN A 77 -7.57 5.04 31.01
N GLY A 78 -6.50 5.66 30.51
CA GLY A 78 -6.43 6.11 29.12
C GLY A 78 -5.16 5.67 28.41
N TYR A 79 -4.87 6.35 27.31
CA TYR A 79 -3.81 6.04 26.36
C TYR A 79 -2.42 5.94 27.04
N LEU A 80 -2.10 6.83 27.98
CA LEU A 80 -0.80 6.78 28.67
C LEU A 80 -0.68 5.57 29.60
N GLY A 81 -1.74 5.20 30.31
CA GLY A 81 -1.78 3.99 31.13
C GLY A 81 -1.64 2.73 30.28
N GLU A 82 -2.42 2.63 29.20
CA GLU A 82 -2.35 1.53 28.24
C GLU A 82 -0.96 1.41 27.58
N LEU A 83 -0.30 2.53 27.25
CA LEU A 83 1.09 2.54 26.77
C LEU A 83 2.07 1.95 27.80
N ILE A 84 1.89 2.24 29.09
CA ILE A 84 2.74 1.71 30.16
C ILE A 84 2.54 0.19 30.27
N LEU A 85 1.29 -0.27 30.24
CA LEU A 85 0.98 -1.70 30.27
C LEU A 85 1.65 -2.45 29.11
N ALA A 86 1.51 -1.95 27.87
CA ALA A 86 2.18 -2.54 26.71
C ALA A 86 3.71 -2.56 26.84
N LYS A 87 4.31 -1.49 27.39
CA LYS A 87 5.76 -1.43 27.64
C LYS A 87 6.24 -2.46 28.67
N GLN A 88 5.43 -2.76 29.67
CA GLN A 88 5.78 -3.68 30.76
C GLN A 88 5.47 -5.15 30.43
N ALA A 89 4.59 -5.40 29.46
CA ALA A 89 4.16 -6.73 29.06
C ALA A 89 5.29 -7.63 28.57
N MET A 90 5.16 -8.94 28.87
CA MET A 90 6.09 -9.96 28.42
C MET A 90 6.12 -10.05 26.89
N ILE A 91 4.95 -10.08 26.26
CA ILE A 91 4.79 -10.01 24.80
C ILE A 91 4.02 -8.72 24.49
N ALA A 92 4.67 -7.81 23.76
CA ALA A 92 4.03 -6.60 23.29
C ALA A 92 3.84 -6.63 21.77
N LEU A 93 2.69 -6.17 21.30
CA LEU A 93 2.36 -6.11 19.88
C LEU A 93 2.25 -4.66 19.44
N ALA A 94 3.02 -4.25 18.44
CA ALA A 94 3.04 -2.88 17.90
C ALA A 94 2.72 -2.85 16.41
N THR A 95 2.18 -1.73 15.92
CA THR A 95 1.94 -1.54 14.49
C THR A 95 3.21 -1.09 13.77
N HIS A 96 3.27 -1.31 12.45
CA HIS A 96 4.32 -0.78 11.59
C HIS A 96 4.47 0.72 11.73
N GLN A 97 3.34 1.42 11.69
CA GLN A 97 3.29 2.87 11.83
C GLN A 97 3.94 3.33 13.15
N ARG A 98 3.70 2.63 14.26
CA ARG A 98 4.26 2.98 15.57
C ARG A 98 5.78 2.82 15.59
N VAL A 99 6.32 1.75 15.01
CA VAL A 99 7.76 1.51 14.88
C VAL A 99 8.40 2.53 13.92
N ALA A 100 7.79 2.75 12.76
CA ALA A 100 8.24 3.74 11.79
C ALA A 100 8.28 5.15 12.41
N GLN A 101 7.31 5.52 13.25
CA GLN A 101 7.25 6.82 13.91
C GLN A 101 8.25 6.96 15.06
N ASN A 102 8.23 6.06 16.04
CA ASN A 102 9.01 6.22 17.28
C ASN A 102 10.44 5.66 17.15
N GLY A 103 10.64 4.68 16.28
CA GLY A 103 11.89 3.95 16.14
C GLY A 103 11.95 2.71 17.02
N PHE A 104 12.95 1.85 16.76
CA PHE A 104 13.15 0.64 17.55
C PHE A 104 13.64 0.94 18.98
N ASP A 105 14.47 1.96 19.15
CA ASP A 105 15.05 2.31 20.47
C ASP A 105 13.98 2.52 21.54
N ASP A 106 12.87 3.20 21.18
CA ASP A 106 11.78 3.53 22.10
C ASP A 106 10.89 2.32 22.46
N LEU A 107 10.81 1.30 21.59
CA LEU A 107 9.86 0.18 21.72
C LEU A 107 10.50 -1.12 22.22
N VAL A 108 11.80 -1.28 22.01
CA VAL A 108 12.53 -2.51 22.28
C VAL A 108 13.31 -2.44 23.60
N GLN A 109 13.15 -1.37 24.37
CA GLN A 109 13.75 -1.27 25.70
C GLN A 109 13.39 -2.51 26.54
N ASP A 110 14.42 -3.19 27.06
CA ASP A 110 14.32 -4.43 27.85
C ASP A 110 13.70 -5.65 27.14
N ARG A 111 13.70 -5.67 25.81
CA ARG A 111 13.24 -6.82 25.00
C ARG A 111 14.44 -7.46 24.30
N SER A 112 14.45 -8.79 24.23
CA SER A 112 15.56 -9.56 23.63
C SER A 112 15.21 -10.22 22.30
N TYR A 113 13.91 -10.29 21.97
CA TYR A 113 13.40 -10.86 20.72
C TYR A 113 12.44 -9.88 20.03
N LEU A 114 12.60 -9.76 18.71
CA LEU A 114 11.73 -8.98 17.84
C LEU A 114 11.27 -9.86 16.68
N SER A 115 9.97 -9.82 16.37
CA SER A 115 9.41 -10.41 15.15
C SER A 115 8.77 -9.31 14.31
N LEU A 116 9.21 -9.14 13.07
CA LEU A 116 8.73 -8.10 12.15
C LEU A 116 7.96 -8.78 11.02
N HIS A 117 6.65 -8.54 10.93
CA HIS A 117 5.76 -9.20 9.99
C HIS A 117 5.49 -8.33 8.77
N GLU A 118 5.99 -8.75 7.60
CA GLU A 118 5.82 -8.10 6.31
C GLU A 118 6.52 -6.73 6.16
N ALA A 119 6.81 -6.33 4.91
CA ALA A 119 7.20 -4.97 4.51
C ALA A 119 8.30 -4.31 5.39
N PRO A 120 9.45 -4.97 5.63
CA PRO A 120 10.46 -4.49 6.56
C PRO A 120 11.12 -3.17 6.14
N VAL A 121 11.08 -2.81 4.85
CA VAL A 121 11.68 -1.57 4.34
C VAL A 121 11.11 -0.34 5.03
N GLU A 122 9.79 -0.24 5.19
CA GLU A 122 9.16 0.92 5.84
C GLU A 122 9.50 1.01 7.34
N LEU A 123 9.82 -0.12 7.96
CA LEU A 123 10.24 -0.20 9.37
C LEU A 123 11.70 0.21 9.53
N LEU A 124 12.58 -0.34 8.70
CA LEU A 124 14.03 -0.14 8.76
C LEU A 124 14.45 1.24 8.22
N ARG A 125 13.71 1.73 7.22
CA ARG A 125 14.01 2.93 6.43
C ARG A 125 12.76 3.82 6.31
N PRO A 126 12.17 4.27 7.44
CA PRO A 126 10.94 5.05 7.36
C PRO A 126 11.17 6.36 6.63
N LEU A 127 10.35 6.59 5.61
CA LEU A 127 10.40 7.77 4.76
C LEU A 127 9.64 8.92 5.42
N CYS A 128 10.27 10.10 5.46
CA CYS A 128 9.66 11.37 5.78
C CYS A 128 9.55 12.18 4.48
N VAL A 129 8.44 12.87 4.28
CA VAL A 129 8.20 13.66 3.07
C VAL A 129 7.81 15.08 3.47
N LEU A 130 8.41 16.07 2.80
CA LEU A 130 8.11 17.48 2.95
C LEU A 130 7.76 18.08 1.59
N SER A 131 6.56 18.65 1.46
CA SER A 131 6.16 19.36 0.25
C SER A 131 6.80 20.75 0.18
N GLU A 132 6.97 21.29 -1.02
CA GLU A 132 7.45 22.67 -1.24
C GLU A 132 6.53 23.70 -0.54
N GLN A 133 5.22 23.48 -0.57
CA GLN A 133 4.26 24.35 0.13
C GLN A 133 4.45 24.31 1.65
N ASP A 134 4.59 23.13 2.24
CA ASP A 134 4.76 23.01 3.69
C ASP A 134 6.11 23.59 4.16
N LEU A 135 7.15 23.49 3.32
CA LEU A 135 8.45 24.13 3.57
C LEU A 135 8.32 25.65 3.68
N LEU A 136 7.62 26.29 2.74
CA LEU A 136 7.36 27.73 2.79
C LEU A 136 6.54 28.13 4.03
N VAL A 137 5.53 27.33 4.40
CA VAL A 137 4.72 27.61 5.61
C VAL A 137 5.57 27.48 6.88
N ALA A 138 6.47 26.49 6.95
CA ALA A 138 7.39 26.34 8.07
C ALA A 138 8.39 27.50 8.16
N GLN A 139 8.98 27.92 7.04
CA GLN A 139 9.89 29.06 6.95
C GLN A 139 9.22 30.36 7.46
N GLN A 140 8.01 30.65 6.99
CA GLN A 140 7.23 31.81 7.47
C GLN A 140 6.93 31.75 8.97
N LEU A 141 6.67 30.55 9.51
CA LEU A 141 6.41 30.38 10.94
C LEU A 141 7.66 30.70 11.78
N VAL A 142 8.82 30.19 11.35
CA VAL A 142 10.09 30.39 12.07
C VAL A 142 10.55 31.84 11.97
N ALA A 143 10.44 32.46 10.81
CA ALA A 143 10.70 33.90 10.64
C ALA A 143 9.81 34.75 11.57
N TRP A 144 8.53 34.39 11.71
CA TRP A 144 7.63 35.06 12.64
C TRP A 144 8.03 34.88 14.11
N LEU A 145 8.47 33.67 14.49
CA LEU A 145 8.97 33.39 15.84
C LEU A 145 10.20 34.23 16.20
N LEU A 146 11.13 34.39 15.26
CA LEU A 146 12.36 35.15 15.46
C LEU A 146 12.15 36.67 15.38
N GLY A 147 11.09 37.12 14.68
CA GLY A 147 10.79 38.55 14.51
C GLY A 147 10.33 39.27 15.77
N ASP A 148 9.91 38.55 16.82
CA ASP A 148 9.52 39.15 18.09
C ASP A 148 9.87 38.24 19.28
N PRO A 149 10.87 38.60 20.10
CA PRO A 149 11.38 37.79 21.21
C PRO A 149 10.33 37.39 22.25
N LYS A 150 9.18 38.08 22.32
CA LYS A 150 8.08 37.71 23.23
C LYS A 150 7.49 36.34 22.88
N TRP A 151 7.68 35.87 21.65
CA TRP A 151 7.20 34.55 21.21
C TRP A 151 8.05 33.38 21.73
N LEU A 152 9.18 33.68 22.37
CA LEU A 152 10.06 32.68 22.99
C LEU A 152 9.91 32.61 24.52
N ASP A 153 9.09 33.50 25.10
CA ASP A 153 8.91 33.67 26.55
C ASP A 153 7.81 32.76 27.17
N TRP A 154 7.48 31.64 26.51
CA TRP A 154 6.22 30.92 26.78
C TRP A 154 6.32 29.78 27.79
N PHE A 155 7.52 29.53 28.32
CA PHE A 155 7.75 28.47 29.31
C PHE A 155 7.45 28.91 30.76
N ALA A 156 6.45 29.78 30.95
CA ALA A 156 5.85 30.15 32.24
C ALA A 156 6.75 30.99 33.18
N ASP A 157 6.11 31.97 33.82
CA ASP A 157 6.63 32.91 34.84
C ASP A 157 7.19 32.19 36.08
N ASP A 158 8.27 31.42 35.94
CA ASP A 158 9.04 30.90 37.09
C ASP A 158 9.93 32.03 37.60
N ARG A 159 9.25 33.07 38.10
CA ARG A 159 9.90 34.24 38.66
C ARG A 159 10.35 33.89 40.07
N VAL A 160 11.64 34.04 40.32
CA VAL A 160 12.23 33.98 41.64
C VAL A 160 12.34 35.40 42.16
N LYS A 161 12.03 35.59 43.45
CA LYS A 161 12.23 36.88 44.09
C LYS A 161 13.72 37.04 44.40
N GLY A 162 14.39 37.96 43.71
CA GLY A 162 15.79 38.30 43.92
C GLY A 162 16.06 38.88 45.30
N LEU A 163 17.34 38.98 45.66
CA LEU A 163 17.79 39.55 46.95
C LEU A 163 17.38 41.03 47.12
N ASP A 164 17.11 41.74 46.01
CA ASP A 164 16.60 43.12 45.99
C ASP A 164 15.06 43.20 46.07
N GLY A 165 14.38 42.06 46.19
CA GLY A 165 12.93 41.96 46.26
C GLY A 165 12.20 42.01 44.93
N LYS A 166 12.91 42.12 43.79
CA LYS A 166 12.29 42.09 42.45
C LYS A 166 12.06 40.66 41.99
N TRP A 167 11.02 40.47 41.20
CA TRP A 167 10.72 39.19 40.56
C TRP A 167 11.52 39.09 39.26
N GLU A 168 12.53 38.21 39.24
CA GLU A 168 13.38 37.94 38.09
C GLU A 168 13.11 36.52 37.58
N HIS A 169 13.29 36.27 36.29
CA HIS A 169 13.21 34.91 35.76
C HIS A 169 14.31 34.04 36.38
N SER A 170 14.00 32.78 36.67
CA SER A 170 15.03 31.86 37.14
C SER A 170 16.17 31.74 36.09
N PRO A 171 17.45 31.61 36.50
CA PRO A 171 18.55 31.41 35.56
C PRO A 171 18.36 30.20 34.63
N GLU A 172 17.66 29.16 35.09
CA GLU A 172 17.33 27.99 34.28
C GLU A 172 16.34 28.32 33.16
N GLU A 173 15.37 29.18 33.42
CA GLU A 173 14.40 29.67 32.44
C GLU A 173 15.10 30.50 31.36
N GLN A 174 15.97 31.43 31.76
CA GLN A 174 16.75 32.24 30.82
C GLN A 174 17.60 31.35 29.90
N LEU A 175 18.32 30.38 30.46
CA LEU A 175 19.14 29.45 29.68
C LEU A 175 18.28 28.59 28.73
N ARG A 176 17.07 28.17 29.16
CA ARG A 176 16.13 27.46 28.29
C ARG A 176 15.68 28.35 27.13
N ARG A 177 15.37 29.62 27.38
CA ARG A 177 14.95 30.59 26.37
C ARG A 177 16.05 30.85 25.35
N GLU A 178 17.29 31.06 25.79
CA GLU A 178 18.46 31.22 24.92
C GLU A 178 18.64 29.99 24.02
N ARG A 179 18.60 28.78 24.59
CA ARG A 179 18.69 27.53 23.80
C ARG A 179 17.57 27.38 22.76
N LEU A 180 16.35 27.85 23.08
CA LEU A 180 15.24 27.83 22.13
C LEU A 180 15.43 28.86 21.02
N TYR A 181 15.90 30.07 21.36
CA TYR A 181 16.26 31.09 20.38
C TYR A 181 17.32 30.55 19.41
N ASP A 182 18.43 30.02 19.93
CA ASP A 182 19.53 29.47 19.13
C ASP A 182 19.02 28.35 18.21
N ALA A 183 18.20 27.44 18.73
CA ALA A 183 17.62 26.37 17.93
C ALA A 183 16.66 26.89 16.85
N CYS A 184 15.88 27.94 17.12
CA CYS A 184 15.02 28.58 16.13
C CYS A 184 15.83 29.32 15.05
N SER A 185 16.94 29.96 15.41
CA SER A 185 17.85 30.61 14.46
C SER A 185 18.50 29.59 13.52
N LEU A 186 19.06 28.50 14.07
CA LEU A 186 19.59 27.39 13.26
C LEU A 186 18.52 26.72 12.40
N LEU A 187 17.29 26.64 12.91
CA LEU A 187 16.16 26.13 12.15
C LEU A 187 15.80 27.06 10.98
N ALA A 188 15.91 28.39 11.14
CA ALA A 188 15.71 29.34 10.04
C ALA A 188 16.76 29.13 8.94
N ASP A 189 18.04 29.07 9.31
CA ASP A 189 19.15 28.84 8.38
C ASP A 189 18.97 27.52 7.62
N PHE A 190 18.58 26.44 8.33
CA PHE A 190 18.28 25.15 7.73
C PHE A 190 17.15 25.23 6.70
N LEU A 191 16.06 25.96 7.02
CA LEU A 191 14.90 26.09 6.14
C LEU A 191 15.21 26.95 4.91
N ASP A 192 15.99 28.01 5.07
CA ASP A 192 16.41 28.89 3.97
C ASP A 192 17.32 28.15 2.99
N ASP A 193 18.32 27.43 3.50
CA ASP A 193 19.20 26.58 2.68
C ASP A 193 18.40 25.52 1.91
N LEU A 194 17.51 24.81 2.60
CA LEU A 194 16.66 23.80 1.97
C LEU A 194 15.70 24.40 0.94
N ALA A 195 15.09 25.55 1.22
CA ALA A 195 14.19 26.23 0.29
C ALA A 195 14.91 26.68 -0.99
N ASN A 196 16.13 27.23 -0.84
CA ASN A 196 16.96 27.63 -1.97
C ASN A 196 17.35 26.40 -2.83
N ALA A 197 17.75 25.31 -2.20
CA ALA A 197 18.08 24.07 -2.90
C ALA A 197 16.87 23.47 -3.62
N VAL A 198 15.69 23.48 -2.98
CA VAL A 198 14.43 23.02 -3.58
C VAL A 198 14.10 23.90 -4.79
N ALA A 199 14.14 25.23 -4.67
CA ALA A 199 13.85 26.13 -5.78
C ALA A 199 14.78 25.91 -6.99
N ALA A 200 16.07 25.64 -6.73
CA ALA A 200 17.09 25.41 -7.76
C ALA A 200 17.01 24.03 -8.43
N ALA A 201 16.41 23.02 -7.78
CA ALA A 201 16.38 21.66 -8.28
C ALA A 201 15.51 21.53 -9.55
N THR A 202 16.12 21.11 -10.65
CA THR A 202 15.43 20.77 -11.91
C THR A 202 15.31 19.26 -12.10
N THR A 203 16.22 18.49 -11.49
CA THR A 203 16.25 17.03 -11.47
C THR A 203 16.32 16.54 -10.03
N THR A 204 16.07 15.24 -9.83
CA THR A 204 16.21 14.62 -8.51
C THR A 204 17.67 14.63 -8.10
N CYS A 205 17.99 15.12 -6.89
CA CYS A 205 19.35 15.24 -6.41
C CYS A 205 19.45 15.02 -4.90
N ARG A 206 20.62 14.58 -4.44
CA ARG A 206 20.94 14.49 -3.02
C ARG A 206 21.12 15.90 -2.45
N TRP A 207 20.63 16.10 -1.23
CA TRP A 207 20.86 17.32 -0.47
C TRP A 207 21.54 17.01 0.86
N THR A 208 22.40 17.91 1.31
CA THR A 208 23.12 17.83 2.58
C THR A 208 23.14 19.19 3.22
N THR A 209 23.05 19.25 4.55
CA THR A 209 23.19 20.49 5.30
C THR A 209 24.41 20.43 6.20
N ALA A 210 25.05 21.59 6.41
CA ALA A 210 26.05 21.77 7.46
C ALA A 210 25.41 22.13 8.82
N VAL A 211 24.11 22.46 8.84
CA VAL A 211 23.40 22.94 10.02
C VAL A 211 22.77 21.76 10.75
N MET A 212 23.39 21.35 11.86
CA MET A 212 22.85 20.32 12.75
C MET A 212 22.96 20.75 14.21
N THR A 213 21.94 20.46 15.00
CA THR A 213 21.95 20.79 16.43
C THR A 213 21.15 19.81 17.28
N LYS A 214 21.49 19.75 18.56
CA LYS A 214 20.69 19.03 19.55
C LYS A 214 19.44 19.86 19.86
N LEU A 215 18.28 19.33 19.51
CA LEU A 215 17.01 19.99 19.78
C LEU A 215 16.78 20.19 21.30
N PRO A 216 16.50 21.42 21.75
CA PRO A 216 16.18 21.69 23.15
C PRO A 216 14.81 21.10 23.53
N LYS A 217 14.65 20.72 24.80
CA LYS A 217 13.37 20.24 25.32
C LYS A 217 12.29 21.31 25.12
N GLY A 218 11.15 20.92 24.54
CA GLY A 218 9.98 21.78 24.38
C GLY A 218 9.88 22.50 23.03
N ILE A 219 10.88 22.36 22.14
CA ILE A 219 10.81 22.96 20.80
C ILE A 219 9.58 22.48 20.02
N GLU A 220 9.19 21.21 20.15
CA GLU A 220 8.02 20.67 19.47
C GLU A 220 6.73 21.35 19.95
N TRP A 221 6.61 21.60 21.26
CA TRP A 221 5.47 22.31 21.83
C TRP A 221 5.44 23.78 21.39
N LEU A 222 6.60 24.46 21.39
CA LEU A 222 6.73 25.84 20.91
C LEU A 222 6.24 25.96 19.47
N LEU A 223 6.77 25.14 18.56
CA LEU A 223 6.41 25.17 17.14
C LEU A 223 4.95 24.80 16.90
N TYR A 224 4.42 23.80 17.62
CA TYR A 224 3.02 23.41 17.55
C TYR A 224 2.08 24.55 17.99
N ARG A 225 2.36 25.14 19.16
CA ARG A 225 1.57 26.24 19.72
C ARG A 225 1.56 27.43 18.76
N THR A 226 2.73 27.82 18.27
CA THR A 226 2.89 28.94 17.35
C THR A 226 2.16 28.69 16.04
N SER A 227 2.26 27.48 15.49
CA SER A 227 1.49 27.07 14.30
C SER A 227 0.00 27.24 14.52
N ARG A 228 -0.51 26.87 15.70
CA ARG A 228 -1.93 27.05 16.05
C ARG A 228 -2.32 28.51 16.18
N GLN A 229 -1.52 29.31 16.86
CA GLN A 229 -1.80 30.72 17.05
C GLN A 229 -1.84 31.48 15.73
N GLN A 230 -0.92 31.12 14.82
CA GLN A 230 -0.87 31.64 13.45
C GLN A 230 -1.87 30.96 12.50
N ARG A 231 -2.73 30.08 13.02
CA ARG A 231 -3.74 29.32 12.25
C ARG A 231 -3.16 28.62 11.02
N ARG A 232 -1.89 28.21 11.07
CA ARG A 232 -1.23 27.53 9.96
C ARG A 232 -1.86 26.16 9.75
N ARG A 233 -1.87 25.76 8.48
CA ARG A 233 -2.30 24.46 8.01
C ARG A 233 -1.18 23.90 7.14
N TYR A 234 -0.95 22.60 7.30
CA TYR A 234 0.02 21.85 6.53
C TYR A 234 -0.72 20.77 5.74
N VAL A 235 -0.18 20.41 4.58
CA VAL A 235 -0.71 19.34 3.73
C VAL A 235 -0.26 17.98 4.28
N GLY A 236 1.00 17.88 4.68
CA GLY A 236 1.58 16.69 5.32
C GLY A 236 2.05 16.93 6.76
N ASN A 237 3.07 16.17 7.15
CA ASN A 237 3.66 16.16 8.49
C ASN A 237 5.07 16.79 8.48
N PRO A 238 5.22 18.07 8.09
CA PRO A 238 6.51 18.64 7.69
C PRO A 238 7.55 18.67 8.81
N TRP A 239 7.09 18.91 10.04
CA TRP A 239 7.98 19.02 11.20
C TRP A 239 8.71 17.72 11.49
N ARG A 240 8.20 16.58 11.03
CA ARG A 240 8.90 15.31 11.16
C ARG A 240 10.18 15.29 10.33
N LEU A 241 10.15 15.71 9.06
CA LEU A 241 11.36 15.79 8.24
C LEU A 241 12.28 16.89 8.76
N ILE A 242 11.73 18.07 9.00
CA ILE A 242 12.50 19.28 9.38
C ILE A 242 13.27 19.04 10.69
N LEU A 243 12.59 18.60 11.75
CA LEU A 243 13.24 18.39 13.04
C LEU A 243 14.21 17.22 13.05
N GLN A 244 13.91 16.14 12.31
CA GLN A 244 14.84 15.01 12.20
C GLN A 244 16.07 15.38 11.37
N GLY A 245 15.91 16.17 10.31
CA GLY A 245 16.99 16.71 9.50
C GLY A 245 17.90 17.62 10.32
N LEU A 246 17.32 18.62 11.00
CA LEU A 246 18.06 19.52 11.88
C LEU A 246 18.76 18.79 13.04
N ALA A 247 18.17 17.71 13.54
CA ALA A 247 18.79 16.88 14.58
C ALA A 247 19.87 15.91 14.07
N GLY A 248 20.17 15.91 12.76
CA GLY A 248 21.13 14.96 12.16
C GLY A 248 20.68 13.50 12.20
N LYS A 249 19.37 13.25 12.30
CA LYS A 249 18.79 11.89 12.44
C LYS A 249 18.38 11.26 11.12
N LEU A 250 18.41 12.00 10.03
CA LEU A 250 18.17 11.48 8.68
C LEU A 250 19.49 11.00 8.09
N GLU A 251 19.52 9.75 7.60
CA GLU A 251 20.70 9.20 6.93
C GLU A 251 20.87 9.81 5.53
N THR A 252 19.76 10.10 4.88
CA THR A 252 19.75 10.59 3.50
C THR A 252 18.61 11.58 3.32
N ILE A 253 18.91 12.68 2.64
CA ILE A 253 17.93 13.67 2.20
C ILE A 253 18.07 13.84 0.70
N VAL A 254 16.96 13.76 -0.03
CA VAL A 254 16.88 13.88 -1.49
C VAL A 254 15.81 14.88 -1.83
N ILE A 255 16.13 15.82 -2.72
CA ILE A 255 15.14 16.68 -3.35
C ILE A 255 14.68 15.94 -4.60
N GLN A 256 13.44 15.47 -4.60
CA GLN A 256 12.84 14.81 -5.74
C GLN A 256 12.16 15.87 -6.62
N ALA A 257 12.62 15.99 -7.86
CA ALA A 257 11.99 16.82 -8.88
C ALA A 257 11.37 15.92 -9.94
N SER A 258 10.09 16.17 -10.24
CA SER A 258 9.31 15.41 -11.22
C SER A 258 8.58 16.36 -12.16
N GLN A 259 8.51 16.04 -13.45
CA GLN A 259 7.73 16.80 -14.42
C GLN A 259 6.34 16.19 -14.56
N ARG A 260 5.30 17.01 -14.47
CA ARG A 260 3.91 16.58 -14.70
C ARG A 260 3.24 17.47 -15.73
N PHE A 261 2.45 16.86 -16.59
CA PHE A 261 1.59 17.59 -17.53
C PHE A 261 0.50 18.34 -16.78
N VAL A 262 0.33 19.61 -17.11
CA VAL A 262 -0.72 20.45 -16.51
C VAL A 262 -2.03 20.23 -17.25
N LYS A 263 -3.03 19.70 -16.54
CA LYS A 263 -4.36 19.48 -17.12
C LYS A 263 -5.03 20.83 -17.39
N GLY A 264 -5.41 21.09 -18.64
CA GLY A 264 -6.07 22.33 -19.05
C GLY A 264 -5.13 23.43 -19.57
N SER A 265 -3.83 23.18 -19.58
CA SER A 265 -2.84 24.00 -20.30
C SER A 265 -2.66 23.53 -21.74
N GLU A 266 -1.87 24.28 -22.52
CA GLU A 266 -1.53 23.88 -23.89
C GLU A 266 -0.90 22.47 -23.92
N PRO A 267 -1.19 21.66 -24.96
CA PRO A 267 -0.59 20.34 -25.11
C PRO A 267 0.93 20.42 -25.02
N GLY A 268 1.52 19.69 -24.08
CA GLY A 268 2.96 19.68 -23.85
C GLY A 268 3.46 20.58 -22.71
N THR A 269 2.61 21.44 -22.12
CA THR A 269 3.01 22.20 -20.94
C THR A 269 3.25 21.26 -19.75
N THR A 270 4.48 21.26 -19.24
CA THR A 270 4.87 20.54 -18.03
C THR A 270 5.19 21.53 -16.91
N MET A 271 4.90 21.14 -15.68
CA MET A 271 5.35 21.82 -14.47
C MET A 271 6.25 20.89 -13.66
N THR A 272 7.28 21.47 -13.08
CA THR A 272 8.15 20.78 -12.13
C THR A 272 7.51 20.78 -10.76
N PHE A 273 7.26 19.58 -10.22
CA PHE A 273 6.80 19.34 -8.87
C PHE A 273 7.97 18.87 -8.03
N ARG A 274 8.16 19.51 -6.87
CA ARG A 274 9.28 19.24 -5.98
C ARG A 274 8.80 18.83 -4.60
N ARG A 275 9.52 17.89 -4.01
CA ARG A 275 9.37 17.50 -2.61
C ARG A 275 10.70 17.02 -2.06
N VAL A 276 10.85 17.11 -0.75
CA VAL A 276 12.02 16.64 -0.03
C VAL A 276 11.68 15.29 0.59
N LEU A 277 12.53 14.31 0.35
CA LEU A 277 12.49 12.97 0.89
C LEU A 277 13.59 12.85 1.93
N GLY A 278 13.24 12.42 3.14
CA GLY A 278 14.19 12.18 4.22
C GLY A 278 14.06 10.75 4.72
N VAL A 279 15.13 9.97 4.69
CA VAL A 279 15.13 8.59 5.19
C VAL A 279 15.81 8.55 6.54
N ARG A 280 15.08 8.09 7.57
CA ARG A 280 15.68 7.83 8.87
C ARG A 280 16.38 6.47 8.85
N ASN A 281 17.54 6.37 9.48
CA ASN A 281 18.08 5.07 9.81
C ASN A 281 17.35 4.53 11.05
N ASN A 282 16.53 3.50 10.88
CA ASN A 282 15.87 2.80 11.98
C ASN A 282 16.38 1.36 12.05
N SER A 283 17.70 1.22 12.21
CA SER A 283 18.35 -0.08 12.34
C SER A 283 17.79 -0.85 13.54
N PRO A 284 17.62 -2.18 13.43
CA PRO A 284 17.31 -2.98 14.58
C PRO A 284 18.45 -2.87 15.61
N PRO A 285 18.11 -2.91 16.90
CA PRO A 285 19.07 -2.83 17.99
C PRO A 285 20.10 -3.97 17.97
N SER A 286 21.36 -3.65 18.24
CA SER A 286 22.44 -4.63 18.33
C SER A 286 22.25 -5.57 19.54
N GLY A 287 22.75 -6.81 19.40
CA GLY A 287 22.71 -7.82 20.46
C GLY A 287 21.34 -8.43 20.74
N ARG A 288 20.35 -8.24 19.86
CA ARG A 288 19.00 -8.81 19.98
C ARG A 288 18.70 -9.75 18.81
N ILE A 289 17.85 -10.74 19.05
CA ILE A 289 17.37 -11.62 17.98
C ILE A 289 16.24 -10.88 17.25
N VAL A 290 16.40 -10.71 15.94
CA VAL A 290 15.41 -10.05 15.08
C VAL A 290 15.02 -11.03 13.99
N TRP A 291 13.75 -11.43 14.00
CA TRP A 291 13.18 -12.34 13.02
C TRP A 291 12.33 -11.54 12.03
N PHE A 292 12.66 -11.63 10.74
CA PHE A 292 11.92 -10.98 9.66
C PHE A 292 11.00 -12.01 9.00
N ASN A 293 9.69 -11.88 9.26
CA ASN A 293 8.65 -12.66 8.59
C ASN A 293 8.21 -11.95 7.31
N ASP A 294 9.08 -11.93 6.30
CA ASP A 294 8.80 -11.30 5.02
C ASP A 294 9.02 -12.28 3.85
N ALA A 295 8.07 -12.31 2.92
CA ALA A 295 8.10 -13.19 1.76
C ALA A 295 8.41 -12.43 0.45
N THR A 296 8.81 -11.15 0.55
CA THR A 296 8.82 -10.23 -0.59
C THR A 296 10.17 -9.56 -0.84
N LEU A 297 10.99 -9.41 0.19
CA LEU A 297 12.32 -8.80 0.13
C LEU A 297 13.39 -9.88 0.11
N ALA A 298 14.30 -9.80 -0.85
CA ALA A 298 15.44 -10.70 -0.93
C ALA A 298 16.43 -10.51 0.24
N ALA A 299 17.09 -11.60 0.66
CA ALA A 299 17.97 -11.63 1.82
C ALA A 299 19.17 -10.69 1.69
N ASP A 300 19.77 -10.60 0.49
CA ASP A 300 20.88 -9.69 0.16
C ASP A 300 20.48 -8.21 0.35
N ARG A 301 19.28 -7.84 -0.07
CA ARG A 301 18.74 -6.50 0.12
C ARG A 301 18.44 -6.23 1.58
N LEU A 302 17.86 -7.18 2.30
CA LEU A 302 17.63 -7.05 3.73
C LEU A 302 18.96 -6.86 4.49
N GLN A 303 20.00 -7.61 4.10
CA GLN A 303 21.35 -7.48 4.65
C GLN A 303 21.93 -6.07 4.43
N SER A 304 21.78 -5.53 3.21
CA SER A 304 22.19 -4.16 2.87
C SER A 304 21.46 -3.10 3.71
N LEU A 305 20.16 -3.30 3.97
CA LEU A 305 19.34 -2.38 4.76
C LEU A 305 19.69 -2.40 6.25
N VAL A 306 19.88 -3.61 6.81
CA VAL A 306 20.21 -3.79 8.24
C VAL A 306 21.67 -3.39 8.52
N GLY A 307 22.57 -3.50 7.53
CA GLY A 307 24.00 -3.20 7.68
C GLY A 307 24.75 -4.23 8.52
N GLY A 308 24.21 -5.45 8.63
CA GLY A 308 24.77 -6.56 9.38
C GLY A 308 24.38 -7.91 8.75
N PRO A 309 24.96 -9.03 9.20
CA PRO A 309 24.67 -10.34 8.62
C PRO A 309 23.18 -10.70 8.80
N VAL A 310 22.60 -11.26 7.73
CA VAL A 310 21.23 -11.80 7.71
C VAL A 310 21.35 -13.28 7.39
N ILE A 311 20.67 -14.11 8.19
CA ILE A 311 20.57 -15.56 7.94
C ILE A 311 19.23 -15.78 7.25
N ASP A 312 19.26 -16.26 6.01
CA ASP A 312 18.05 -16.76 5.37
C ASP A 312 17.69 -18.11 6.00
N ALA A 313 16.62 -18.08 6.80
CA ALA A 313 16.07 -19.26 7.47
C ALA A 313 14.83 -19.81 6.73
N THR A 314 14.62 -19.41 5.48
CA THR A 314 13.56 -19.97 4.63
C THR A 314 13.90 -21.45 4.38
N PRO A 315 13.01 -22.40 4.75
CA PRO A 315 13.27 -23.81 4.52
C PRO A 315 13.49 -24.12 3.04
N ASP A 316 14.44 -25.02 2.75
CA ASP A 316 14.65 -25.51 1.40
C ASP A 316 13.43 -26.29 0.89
N GLY A 317 13.13 -26.12 -0.41
CA GLY A 317 12.03 -26.80 -1.09
C GLY A 317 10.75 -25.96 -1.19
N THR A 318 9.81 -26.45 -1.99
CA THR A 318 8.50 -25.83 -2.17
C THR A 318 7.42 -26.78 -1.67
N VAL A 319 6.49 -26.26 -0.87
CA VAL A 319 5.28 -27.01 -0.54
C VAL A 319 4.42 -27.05 -1.81
N PRO A 320 4.07 -28.24 -2.34
CA PRO A 320 3.26 -28.32 -3.54
C PRO A 320 1.89 -27.66 -3.29
N LEU A 321 1.43 -26.89 -4.28
CA LEU A 321 0.12 -26.28 -4.22
C LEU A 321 -0.96 -27.35 -4.35
N GLN A 322 -1.90 -27.37 -3.39
CA GLN A 322 -3.11 -28.20 -3.46
C GLN A 322 -4.22 -27.55 -4.30
N LYS A 323 -4.12 -26.23 -4.53
CA LYS A 323 -5.06 -25.45 -5.36
C LYS A 323 -4.34 -24.79 -6.51
N ARG A 324 -5.05 -24.64 -7.62
CA ARG A 324 -4.45 -24.12 -8.85
C ARG A 324 -4.19 -22.62 -8.73
N ALA A 325 -2.96 -22.19 -8.99
CA ALA A 325 -2.59 -20.77 -9.08
C ALA A 325 -1.87 -20.50 -10.40
N VAL A 326 -2.46 -19.66 -11.26
CA VAL A 326 -1.97 -19.44 -12.63
C VAL A 326 -2.00 -17.99 -13.05
N GLN A 327 -1.11 -17.62 -13.96
CA GLN A 327 -1.05 -16.30 -14.57
C GLN A 327 -1.57 -16.33 -16.00
N VAL A 328 -2.53 -15.47 -16.32
CA VAL A 328 -2.97 -15.22 -17.71
C VAL A 328 -2.35 -13.91 -18.18
N LEU A 329 -1.64 -13.95 -19.32
CA LEU A 329 -0.95 -12.81 -19.91
C LEU A 329 -1.92 -11.77 -20.47
N ARG A 330 -2.47 -10.95 -19.57
CA ARG A 330 -3.37 -9.83 -19.88
C ARG A 330 -3.01 -8.63 -19.02
N ASP A 331 -2.62 -7.54 -19.65
CA ASP A 331 -2.27 -6.31 -18.94
C ASP A 331 -3.54 -5.53 -18.55
N VAL A 332 -3.98 -5.70 -17.30
CA VAL A 332 -5.02 -4.88 -16.70
C VAL A 332 -4.34 -3.78 -15.88
N THR A 333 -4.57 -2.52 -16.24
CA THR A 333 -3.93 -1.35 -15.60
C THR A 333 -4.98 -0.41 -15.04
N ARG A 334 -4.56 0.61 -14.27
CA ARG A 334 -5.46 1.69 -13.81
C ARG A 334 -6.16 2.44 -14.95
N LYS A 335 -5.61 2.40 -16.18
CA LYS A 335 -6.19 3.03 -17.37
C LYS A 335 -7.14 2.11 -18.15
N THR A 336 -7.18 0.82 -17.81
CA THR A 336 -8.17 -0.11 -18.37
C THR A 336 -9.57 0.39 -18.03
N THR A 337 -10.56 0.15 -18.91
CA THR A 337 -11.94 0.58 -18.63
C THR A 337 -12.68 -0.47 -17.80
N PRO A 338 -13.64 -0.07 -16.94
CA PRO A 338 -14.52 -1.03 -16.26
C PRO A 338 -15.24 -1.97 -17.23
N LYS A 339 -15.61 -1.49 -18.43
CA LYS A 339 -16.22 -2.31 -19.49
C LYS A 339 -15.30 -3.45 -19.95
N THR A 340 -14.01 -3.18 -20.09
CA THR A 340 -13.01 -4.19 -20.46
C THR A 340 -12.86 -5.26 -19.38
N LEU A 341 -12.78 -4.85 -18.10
CA LEU A 341 -12.72 -5.80 -17.00
C LEU A 341 -13.99 -6.64 -16.90
N ALA A 342 -15.17 -6.02 -17.00
CA ALA A 342 -16.44 -6.75 -17.02
C ALA A 342 -16.49 -7.78 -18.15
N ALA A 343 -15.95 -7.47 -19.34
CA ALA A 343 -15.87 -8.43 -20.44
C ALA A 343 -14.93 -9.61 -20.16
N LEU A 344 -13.82 -9.38 -19.45
CA LEU A 344 -12.93 -10.45 -18.98
C LEU A 344 -13.61 -11.33 -17.93
N LEU A 345 -14.30 -10.72 -16.97
CA LEU A 345 -15.04 -11.44 -15.92
C LEU A 345 -16.18 -12.28 -16.52
N ARG A 346 -16.96 -11.74 -17.48
CA ARG A 346 -17.98 -12.52 -18.22
C ARG A 346 -17.38 -13.76 -18.86
N SER A 347 -16.28 -13.61 -19.60
CA SER A 347 -15.63 -14.77 -20.23
C SER A 347 -15.14 -15.78 -19.21
N LEU A 348 -14.59 -15.32 -18.08
CA LEU A 348 -14.05 -16.20 -17.03
C LEU A 348 -15.17 -16.98 -16.32
N LEU A 349 -16.24 -16.30 -15.92
CA LEU A 349 -17.38 -16.91 -15.23
C LEU A 349 -18.19 -17.85 -16.14
N LEU A 350 -18.24 -17.56 -17.44
CA LEU A 350 -18.87 -18.43 -18.44
C LEU A 350 -18.07 -19.71 -18.68
N ASN A 351 -16.73 -19.62 -18.73
CA ASN A 351 -15.85 -20.77 -18.93
C ASN A 351 -15.63 -21.60 -17.64
N ARG A 352 -16.17 -21.14 -16.50
CA ARG A 352 -16.05 -21.80 -15.20
C ARG A 352 -17.39 -21.83 -14.47
N PRO A 353 -18.39 -22.57 -14.99
CA PRO A 353 -19.72 -22.60 -14.40
C PRO A 353 -19.74 -23.19 -12.98
N ASP A 354 -18.74 -23.99 -12.63
CA ASP A 354 -18.51 -24.62 -11.33
C ASP A 354 -18.07 -23.65 -10.21
N ARG A 355 -17.59 -22.44 -10.55
CA ARG A 355 -17.05 -21.48 -9.60
C ARG A 355 -18.11 -20.46 -9.18
N THR A 356 -18.77 -20.67 -8.06
CA THR A 356 -19.95 -19.90 -7.66
C THR A 356 -19.64 -18.70 -6.77
N ARG A 357 -18.45 -18.65 -6.13
CA ARG A 357 -18.08 -17.60 -5.18
C ARG A 357 -16.73 -16.99 -5.54
N LEU A 358 -16.75 -15.98 -6.40
CA LEU A 358 -15.57 -15.28 -6.88
C LEU A 358 -15.14 -14.14 -5.93
N GLY A 359 -13.86 -14.15 -5.57
CA GLY A 359 -13.17 -13.01 -4.97
C GLY A 359 -12.47 -12.17 -6.05
N LEU A 360 -12.70 -10.85 -6.09
CA LEU A 360 -12.06 -9.95 -7.05
C LEU A 360 -11.09 -8.98 -6.37
N ILE A 361 -9.83 -8.99 -6.79
CA ILE A 361 -8.83 -7.99 -6.37
C ILE A 361 -8.38 -7.22 -7.62
N THR A 362 -8.60 -5.91 -7.66
CA THR A 362 -8.29 -5.10 -8.86
C THR A 362 -7.85 -3.67 -8.51
N HIS A 363 -7.79 -2.76 -9.48
CA HIS A 363 -7.60 -1.34 -9.20
C HIS A 363 -8.91 -0.70 -8.75
N ARG A 364 -8.85 0.23 -7.78
CA ARG A 364 -10.05 0.91 -7.24
C ARG A 364 -11.01 1.44 -8.32
N PRO A 365 -10.56 2.12 -9.40
CA PRO A 365 -11.46 2.60 -10.45
C PRO A 365 -12.19 1.48 -11.23
N LEU A 366 -11.69 0.24 -11.18
CA LEU A 366 -12.24 -0.89 -11.92
C LEU A 366 -13.29 -1.68 -11.14
N LEU A 367 -13.48 -1.42 -9.84
CA LEU A 367 -14.52 -2.08 -9.05
C LEU A 367 -15.93 -1.82 -9.60
N GLY A 368 -16.13 -0.69 -10.28
CA GLY A 368 -17.37 -0.41 -11.00
C GLY A 368 -17.70 -1.41 -12.12
N ALA A 369 -16.76 -2.28 -12.52
CA ALA A 369 -17.02 -3.36 -13.46
C ALA A 369 -18.07 -4.36 -12.94
N ILE A 370 -18.18 -4.54 -11.63
CA ILE A 370 -19.15 -5.45 -11.01
C ILE A 370 -20.58 -5.02 -11.38
N GLY A 371 -20.89 -3.72 -11.26
CA GLY A 371 -22.21 -3.18 -11.62
C GLY A 371 -22.52 -3.19 -13.12
N LEU A 372 -21.55 -3.56 -13.97
CA LEU A 372 -21.74 -3.76 -15.41
C LEU A 372 -21.97 -5.22 -15.78
N LEU A 373 -21.86 -6.15 -14.84
CA LEU A 373 -22.17 -7.56 -15.06
C LEU A 373 -23.68 -7.79 -15.01
N GLU A 374 -24.12 -8.90 -15.58
CA GLU A 374 -25.49 -9.37 -15.49
C GLU A 374 -25.76 -9.98 -14.11
N PRO A 375 -27.03 -9.99 -13.62
CA PRO A 375 -27.35 -10.43 -12.26
C PRO A 375 -26.77 -11.81 -11.91
N GLU A 376 -26.83 -12.77 -12.83
CA GLU A 376 -26.27 -14.13 -12.64
C GLU A 376 -24.75 -14.16 -12.40
N PHE A 377 -24.01 -13.16 -12.89
CA PHE A 377 -22.58 -13.01 -12.62
C PHE A 377 -22.31 -12.16 -11.39
N GLN A 378 -23.14 -11.14 -11.14
CA GLN A 378 -23.03 -10.30 -9.94
C GLN A 378 -23.22 -11.12 -8.67
N GLU A 379 -24.22 -12.00 -8.65
CA GLU A 379 -24.51 -12.89 -7.52
C GLU A 379 -23.35 -13.84 -7.19
N ARG A 380 -22.47 -14.10 -8.17
CA ARG A 380 -21.27 -14.92 -7.98
C ARG A 380 -20.08 -14.14 -7.42
N ILE A 381 -20.13 -12.81 -7.33
CA ILE A 381 -19.04 -12.01 -6.73
C ILE A 381 -19.25 -11.99 -5.21
N ALA A 382 -18.61 -12.92 -4.50
CA ALA A 382 -18.71 -13.04 -3.05
C ALA A 382 -17.95 -11.93 -2.33
N ARG A 383 -16.79 -11.52 -2.87
CA ARG A 383 -15.91 -10.54 -2.24
C ARG A 383 -15.20 -9.67 -3.28
N SER A 384 -14.96 -8.40 -2.96
CA SER A 384 -14.14 -7.54 -3.81
C SER A 384 -13.29 -6.57 -3.01
N SER A 385 -12.08 -6.30 -3.51
CA SER A 385 -11.15 -5.35 -2.91
C SER A 385 -10.22 -4.78 -3.98
N TYR A 386 -9.32 -3.89 -3.57
CA TYR A 386 -8.38 -3.25 -4.48
C TYR A 386 -6.96 -3.23 -3.96
N PHE A 387 -5.98 -3.14 -4.87
CA PHE A 387 -4.57 -3.02 -4.49
C PHE A 387 -4.35 -1.82 -3.57
N GLY A 388 -3.77 -2.07 -2.39
CA GLY A 388 -3.54 -1.05 -1.37
C GLY A 388 -4.77 -0.68 -0.53
N SER A 389 -5.84 -1.48 -0.54
CA SER A 389 -7.01 -1.28 0.34
C SER A 389 -6.72 -1.51 1.83
N GLY A 390 -5.56 -2.09 2.16
CA GLY A 390 -5.16 -2.39 3.53
C GLY A 390 -5.75 -3.69 4.10
N GLU A 391 -6.56 -4.43 3.32
CA GLU A 391 -6.93 -5.79 3.73
C GLU A 391 -5.68 -6.69 3.74
N GLU A 392 -5.60 -7.60 4.70
CA GLU A 392 -4.40 -8.40 4.94
C GLU A 392 -4.24 -9.59 3.98
N ARG A 393 -2.99 -10.03 3.74
CA ARG A 393 -2.66 -11.36 3.19
C ARG A 393 -3.21 -12.49 4.07
N SER A 394 -3.15 -12.32 5.39
CA SER A 394 -3.44 -13.41 6.32
C SER A 394 -4.93 -13.63 6.58
N SER A 395 -5.77 -12.68 6.16
CA SER A 395 -7.23 -12.76 6.30
C SER A 395 -7.77 -14.06 5.71
N ASN A 396 -8.22 -14.94 6.60
CA ASN A 396 -8.78 -16.24 6.23
C ASN A 396 -10.14 -16.11 5.53
N ALA A 397 -10.80 -14.96 5.63
CA ALA A 397 -12.09 -14.68 5.01
C ALA A 397 -12.08 -14.94 3.48
N TRP A 398 -10.98 -14.64 2.79
CA TRP A 398 -10.91 -14.79 1.33
C TRP A 398 -11.11 -16.23 0.85
N HIS A 399 -10.33 -17.18 1.35
CA HIS A 399 -10.45 -18.58 0.92
C HIS A 399 -11.64 -19.30 1.58
N GLN A 400 -12.17 -18.80 2.70
CA GLN A 400 -13.38 -19.33 3.33
C GLN A 400 -14.66 -18.91 2.58
N GLU A 401 -14.71 -17.66 2.10
CA GLU A 401 -15.87 -17.08 1.40
C GLU A 401 -15.83 -17.30 -0.12
N CYS A 402 -14.65 -17.52 -0.71
CA CYS A 402 -14.49 -17.67 -2.16
C CYS A 402 -14.08 -19.09 -2.55
N ASP A 403 -14.40 -19.52 -3.78
CA ASP A 403 -13.89 -20.75 -4.41
C ASP A 403 -12.89 -20.46 -5.55
N LEU A 404 -12.83 -19.21 -6.01
CA LEU A 404 -11.85 -18.69 -6.97
C LEU A 404 -11.54 -17.22 -6.63
N ILE A 405 -10.25 -16.87 -6.61
CA ILE A 405 -9.80 -15.47 -6.53
C ILE A 405 -9.24 -15.05 -7.88
N VAL A 406 -9.72 -13.91 -8.38
CA VAL A 406 -9.18 -13.24 -9.57
C VAL A 406 -8.43 -11.98 -9.14
N VAL A 407 -7.12 -12.00 -9.34
CA VAL A 407 -6.24 -10.84 -9.20
C VAL A 407 -6.15 -10.15 -10.55
N ALA A 408 -7.04 -9.18 -10.79
CA ALA A 408 -7.14 -8.46 -12.04
C ALA A 408 -6.37 -7.14 -12.02
N GLY A 409 -5.07 -7.19 -12.29
CA GLY A 409 -4.29 -6.01 -12.60
C GLY A 409 -2.84 -6.05 -12.18
N THR A 410 -2.09 -5.10 -12.73
CA THR A 410 -0.69 -4.87 -12.42
C THR A 410 -0.57 -3.62 -11.55
N PRO A 411 -0.21 -3.73 -10.25
CA PRO A 411 -0.09 -2.59 -9.33
C PRO A 411 1.15 -1.73 -9.58
N ARG A 412 1.36 -1.28 -10.84
CA ARG A 412 2.47 -0.39 -11.21
C ARG A 412 2.42 0.91 -10.40
N LEU A 413 3.58 1.28 -9.86
CA LEU A 413 3.78 2.57 -9.21
C LEU A 413 4.20 3.62 -10.25
N PRO A 414 3.86 4.90 -10.01
CA PRO A 414 4.42 5.98 -10.81
C PRO A 414 5.95 6.08 -10.57
N PRO A 415 6.72 6.67 -11.51
CA PRO A 415 8.18 6.78 -11.37
C PRO A 415 8.62 7.43 -10.06
N GLU A 416 7.85 8.38 -9.53
CA GLU A 416 8.16 9.04 -8.27
C GLU A 416 8.12 8.07 -7.08
N GLY A 417 7.23 7.07 -7.10
CA GLY A 417 7.14 6.04 -6.06
C GLY A 417 8.27 5.02 -6.13
N ILE A 418 8.76 4.72 -7.35
CA ILE A 418 9.96 3.87 -7.52
C ILE A 418 11.20 4.61 -7.02
N ALA A 419 11.35 5.90 -7.37
CA ALA A 419 12.44 6.71 -6.87
C ALA A 419 12.42 6.86 -5.33
N GLU A 420 11.24 6.99 -4.71
CA GLU A 420 11.13 6.96 -3.24
C GLU A 420 11.67 5.66 -2.65
N TYR A 421 11.27 4.53 -3.21
CA TYR A 421 11.77 3.22 -2.77
C TYR A 421 13.28 3.08 -2.96
N LEU A 422 13.83 3.50 -4.11
CA LEU A 422 15.27 3.50 -4.37
C LEU A 422 16.03 4.30 -3.32
N VAL A 423 15.53 5.49 -2.95
CA VAL A 423 16.11 6.29 -1.86
C VAL A 423 16.05 5.56 -0.52
N GLN A 424 14.95 4.85 -0.21
CA GLN A 424 14.85 4.03 1.01
C GLN A 424 15.87 2.90 1.02
N VAL A 425 16.09 2.22 -0.11
CA VAL A 425 17.02 1.08 -0.23
C VAL A 425 18.46 1.46 -0.54
N ARG A 426 18.85 2.73 -0.28
CA ARG A 426 20.21 3.27 -0.45
C ARG A 426 20.70 3.36 -1.90
N GLU A 427 19.82 3.23 -2.87
CA GLU A 427 20.09 3.37 -4.30
C GLU A 427 19.83 4.81 -4.79
N VAL A 428 20.37 5.79 -4.06
CA VAL A 428 20.10 7.22 -4.29
C VAL A 428 20.58 7.67 -5.66
N GLU A 429 21.76 7.19 -6.10
CA GLU A 429 22.30 7.54 -7.42
C GLU A 429 21.38 7.06 -8.54
N ALA A 430 20.82 5.85 -8.42
CA ALA A 430 19.84 5.35 -9.37
C ALA A 430 18.56 6.21 -9.36
N ALA A 431 18.07 6.62 -8.18
CA ALA A 431 16.90 7.49 -8.04
C ALA A 431 17.09 8.88 -8.69
N CYS A 432 18.33 9.38 -8.77
CA CYS A 432 18.68 10.65 -9.41
C CYS A 432 18.75 10.57 -10.95
N ARG A 433 18.85 9.36 -11.52
CA ARG A 433 18.85 9.17 -12.99
C ARG A 433 17.43 9.30 -13.56
N LEU A 434 17.33 9.81 -14.79
CA LEU A 434 16.05 9.89 -15.50
C LEU A 434 15.58 8.47 -15.85
N PRO A 435 14.36 8.07 -15.43
CA PRO A 435 13.87 6.73 -15.72
C PRO A 435 13.43 6.60 -17.18
N GLU A 436 13.81 5.50 -17.82
CA GLU A 436 13.39 5.16 -19.17
C GLU A 436 12.47 3.93 -19.14
N TRP A 437 11.23 4.09 -19.62
CA TRP A 437 10.20 3.06 -19.62
C TRP A 437 9.95 2.55 -21.04
N GLY A 438 10.03 1.23 -21.23
CA GLY A 438 9.94 0.63 -22.56
C GLY A 438 9.65 -0.86 -22.54
N PRO A 439 9.80 -1.54 -23.69
CA PRO A 439 9.61 -2.98 -23.79
C PRO A 439 10.70 -3.74 -23.03
N VAL A 440 10.28 -4.73 -22.26
CA VAL A 440 11.17 -5.66 -21.53
C VAL A 440 10.70 -7.09 -21.75
N ILE A 441 11.62 -8.04 -21.62
CA ILE A 441 11.33 -9.47 -21.81
C ILE A 441 11.66 -10.20 -20.51
N TRP A 442 10.78 -11.13 -20.15
CA TRP A 442 11.07 -12.15 -19.13
C TRP A 442 10.63 -13.53 -19.65
N HIS A 443 11.20 -14.57 -19.05
CA HIS A 443 10.94 -15.96 -19.42
C HIS A 443 10.15 -16.63 -18.30
N GLY A 444 9.10 -17.36 -18.67
CA GLY A 444 8.29 -18.15 -17.75
C GLY A 444 8.05 -19.54 -18.30
N THR A 445 7.37 -20.36 -17.52
CA THR A 445 6.92 -21.71 -17.92
C THR A 445 5.40 -21.74 -17.92
N THR A 446 4.81 -22.47 -18.87
CA THR A 446 3.35 -22.69 -18.86
C THR A 446 2.94 -23.78 -17.89
N GLU A 447 1.64 -23.97 -17.66
CA GLU A 447 1.11 -25.08 -16.86
C GLU A 447 1.57 -26.45 -17.40
N SER A 448 1.68 -26.58 -18.72
CA SER A 448 2.23 -27.75 -19.41
C SER A 448 3.77 -27.82 -19.44
N SER A 449 4.46 -27.01 -18.61
CA SER A 449 5.92 -26.93 -18.51
C SER A 449 6.64 -26.55 -19.81
N VAL A 450 5.98 -25.76 -20.67
CA VAL A 450 6.58 -25.21 -21.89
C VAL A 450 7.19 -23.84 -21.62
N ASP A 451 8.42 -23.61 -22.09
CA ASP A 451 9.04 -22.28 -21.99
C ASP A 451 8.29 -21.24 -22.83
N VAL A 452 7.97 -20.10 -22.21
CA VAL A 452 7.31 -18.99 -22.86
C VAL A 452 8.12 -17.71 -22.68
N ARG A 453 8.35 -17.01 -23.79
CA ARG A 453 8.91 -15.66 -23.82
C ARG A 453 7.78 -14.65 -23.70
N VAL A 454 7.81 -13.82 -22.65
CA VAL A 454 6.77 -12.84 -22.39
C VAL A 454 7.30 -11.43 -22.66
N GLU A 455 6.61 -10.70 -23.54
CA GLU A 455 6.85 -9.28 -23.77
C GLU A 455 6.01 -8.44 -22.81
N ALA A 456 6.69 -7.62 -22.01
CA ALA A 456 6.09 -6.74 -21.02
C ALA A 456 6.61 -5.30 -21.20
N LYS A 457 6.19 -4.41 -20.29
CA LYS A 457 6.71 -3.04 -20.21
C LYS A 457 7.35 -2.81 -18.84
N GLY A 458 8.52 -2.18 -18.81
CA GLY A 458 9.26 -1.92 -17.59
C GLY A 458 10.39 -0.92 -17.81
N TYR A 459 11.18 -0.70 -16.77
CA TYR A 459 12.34 0.19 -16.86
C TYR A 459 13.53 -0.45 -17.59
N HIS A 460 14.25 0.33 -18.40
CA HIS A 460 15.49 -0.13 -19.05
C HIS A 460 16.66 -0.22 -18.07
N ASP A 461 16.78 0.73 -17.16
CA ASP A 461 17.73 0.69 -16.05
C ASP A 461 17.45 -0.52 -15.14
N GLU A 462 18.47 -1.33 -14.89
CA GLU A 462 18.34 -2.59 -14.15
C GLU A 462 17.94 -2.39 -12.68
N VAL A 463 18.44 -1.32 -12.04
CA VAL A 463 18.15 -1.01 -10.64
C VAL A 463 16.70 -0.56 -10.51
N TRP A 464 16.23 0.30 -11.41
CA TRP A 464 14.81 0.69 -11.50
C TRP A 464 13.91 -0.51 -11.81
N ARG A 465 14.33 -1.39 -12.72
CA ARG A 465 13.57 -2.59 -13.07
C ARG A 465 13.46 -3.53 -11.88
N SER A 466 14.55 -3.74 -11.13
CA SER A 466 14.51 -4.53 -9.90
C SER A 466 13.56 -3.89 -8.89
N ALA A 467 13.70 -2.60 -8.58
CA ALA A 467 12.83 -1.90 -7.64
C ALA A 467 11.34 -2.00 -8.02
N GLN A 468 11.02 -1.85 -9.32
CA GLN A 468 9.67 -2.07 -9.81
C GLN A 468 9.22 -3.52 -9.58
N ARG A 469 10.05 -4.51 -9.95
CA ARG A 469 9.73 -5.93 -9.74
C ARG A 469 9.46 -6.20 -8.27
N ASP A 470 10.29 -5.70 -7.36
CA ASP A 470 10.16 -5.97 -5.93
C ASP A 470 8.82 -5.43 -5.39
N LEU A 471 8.48 -4.19 -5.73
CA LEU A 471 7.22 -3.57 -5.29
C LEU A 471 5.98 -4.20 -5.93
N VAL A 472 6.01 -4.46 -7.24
CA VAL A 472 4.86 -5.01 -7.97
C VAL A 472 4.65 -6.48 -7.64
N ARG A 473 5.73 -7.26 -7.57
CA ARG A 473 5.70 -8.67 -7.18
C ARG A 473 5.23 -8.81 -5.74
N ALA A 474 5.71 -7.98 -4.80
CA ALA A 474 5.23 -8.00 -3.43
C ALA A 474 3.70 -7.86 -3.36
N ALA A 475 3.13 -6.87 -4.06
CA ALA A 475 1.69 -6.65 -4.09
C ALA A 475 0.92 -7.80 -4.76
N LEU A 476 1.46 -8.41 -5.82
CA LEU A 476 0.85 -9.57 -6.47
C LEU A 476 0.92 -10.81 -5.59
N VAL A 477 2.07 -11.11 -5.00
CA VAL A 477 2.27 -12.26 -4.08
C VAL A 477 1.34 -12.14 -2.87
N GLN A 478 1.18 -10.94 -2.31
CA GLN A 478 0.20 -10.70 -1.24
C GLN A 478 -1.23 -10.98 -1.68
N ALA A 479 -1.62 -10.60 -2.89
CA ALA A 479 -2.96 -10.87 -3.43
C ALA A 479 -3.16 -12.37 -3.70
N ILE A 480 -2.15 -13.05 -4.26
CA ILE A 480 -2.15 -14.50 -4.54
C ILE A 480 -2.24 -15.30 -3.23
N GLY A 481 -1.48 -14.89 -2.22
CA GLY A 481 -1.39 -15.57 -0.92
C GLY A 481 -2.73 -15.70 -0.19
N ARG A 482 -3.72 -14.84 -0.49
CA ARG A 482 -5.08 -14.91 0.08
C ARG A 482 -5.83 -16.18 -0.31
N GLY A 483 -5.47 -16.81 -1.43
CA GLY A 483 -6.05 -18.09 -1.84
C GLY A 483 -5.59 -19.28 -1.00
N ARG A 484 -4.51 -19.12 -0.22
CA ARG A 484 -3.94 -20.19 0.63
C ARG A 484 -3.75 -21.51 -0.12
N GLY A 485 -3.20 -21.45 -1.33
CA GLY A 485 -3.17 -22.61 -2.24
C GLY A 485 -2.43 -23.86 -1.76
N ILE A 486 -1.65 -23.77 -0.67
CA ILE A 486 -1.03 -24.93 0.00
C ILE A 486 -2.01 -25.73 0.88
N LEU A 487 -3.17 -25.16 1.23
CA LEU A 487 -4.16 -25.78 2.10
C LEU A 487 -5.25 -26.49 1.29
N GLU A 488 -5.77 -27.58 1.83
CA GLU A 488 -6.92 -28.29 1.26
C GLU A 488 -8.18 -27.41 1.26
N SER A 489 -8.33 -26.58 2.29
CA SER A 489 -9.40 -25.59 2.41
C SER A 489 -9.17 -24.33 1.56
N GLY A 490 -8.03 -24.20 0.88
CA GLY A 490 -7.72 -23.06 0.02
C GLY A 490 -8.64 -22.97 -1.21
N CYS A 491 -8.42 -21.94 -2.03
CA CYS A 491 -9.14 -21.74 -3.29
C CYS A 491 -8.19 -21.50 -4.47
N ASP A 492 -8.70 -21.69 -5.69
CA ASP A 492 -7.93 -21.41 -6.90
C ASP A 492 -7.65 -19.91 -7.04
N VAL A 493 -6.54 -19.56 -7.68
CA VAL A 493 -6.14 -18.17 -7.95
C VAL A 493 -5.82 -18.00 -9.43
N LEU A 494 -6.37 -16.94 -10.03
CA LEU A 494 -6.05 -16.54 -11.39
C LEU A 494 -5.58 -15.08 -11.42
N VAL A 495 -4.39 -14.85 -11.97
CA VAL A 495 -3.78 -13.52 -12.05
C VAL A 495 -3.83 -13.01 -13.48
N LEU A 496 -4.43 -11.83 -13.70
CA LEU A 496 -4.41 -11.12 -14.98
C LEU A 496 -3.31 -10.04 -14.93
N SER A 497 -2.11 -10.43 -15.31
CA SER A 497 -0.96 -9.51 -15.40
C SER A 497 0.04 -9.99 -16.46
N THR A 498 0.85 -9.06 -16.97
CA THR A 498 2.02 -9.36 -17.81
C THR A 498 3.34 -9.27 -17.04
N GLU A 499 3.31 -8.90 -15.75
CA GLU A 499 4.51 -8.89 -14.91
C GLU A 499 4.77 -10.29 -14.36
N GLU A 500 6.04 -10.61 -14.18
CA GLU A 500 6.47 -11.84 -13.54
C GLU A 500 5.98 -11.90 -12.08
N CYS A 501 5.19 -12.93 -11.74
CA CYS A 501 4.70 -13.12 -10.36
C CYS A 501 5.06 -14.49 -9.74
N GLY A 502 5.90 -15.28 -10.42
CA GLY A 502 6.33 -16.60 -9.95
C GLY A 502 5.27 -17.70 -10.10
N LEU A 503 4.22 -17.46 -10.88
CA LEU A 503 3.22 -18.47 -11.24
C LEU A 503 3.45 -18.99 -12.66
N PRO A 504 3.04 -20.24 -12.96
CA PRO A 504 3.01 -20.73 -14.33
C PRO A 504 2.03 -19.92 -15.19
N VAL A 505 2.36 -19.76 -16.46
CA VAL A 505 1.51 -19.10 -17.46
C VAL A 505 0.42 -20.07 -17.92
N ALA A 506 -0.82 -19.60 -17.95
CA ALA A 506 -1.94 -20.41 -18.40
C ALA A 506 -1.79 -20.80 -19.88
N ASP A 507 -1.98 -22.08 -20.19
CA ASP A 507 -1.89 -22.58 -21.58
C ASP A 507 -2.99 -21.98 -22.48
N THR A 508 -4.12 -21.59 -21.88
CA THR A 508 -5.27 -21.01 -22.60
C THR A 508 -5.36 -19.50 -22.36
N ALA A 509 -5.40 -18.74 -23.45
CA ALA A 509 -5.62 -17.30 -23.39
C ALA A 509 -7.07 -16.96 -22.98
N LEU A 510 -7.22 -16.00 -22.06
CA LEU A 510 -8.54 -15.43 -21.75
C LEU A 510 -8.89 -14.33 -22.76
N HIS A 511 -10.00 -14.47 -23.47
CA HIS A 511 -10.48 -13.48 -24.44
C HIS A 511 -11.69 -12.72 -23.87
N PRO A 512 -11.71 -11.36 -23.93
CA PRO A 512 -12.85 -10.60 -23.39
C PRO A 512 -14.17 -10.94 -24.13
N LEU A 513 -15.24 -11.19 -23.38
CA LEU A 513 -16.60 -11.37 -23.89
C LEU A 513 -17.42 -10.09 -23.67
N ARG A 514 -17.66 -9.32 -24.73
CA ARG A 514 -18.35 -8.02 -24.64
C ARG A 514 -19.86 -8.23 -24.46
N GLU A 515 -20.52 -7.23 -23.88
CA GLU A 515 -21.98 -7.22 -23.68
C GLU A 515 -22.78 -7.69 -24.92
N PRO A 516 -22.58 -7.14 -26.14
CA PRO A 516 -23.38 -7.59 -27.29
C PRO A 516 -23.10 -9.04 -27.69
N GLU A 517 -21.89 -9.54 -27.46
CA GLU A 517 -21.53 -10.93 -27.73
C GLU A 517 -22.21 -11.86 -26.72
N TYR A 518 -22.24 -11.46 -25.45
CA TYR A 518 -22.95 -12.19 -24.41
C TYR A 518 -24.47 -12.23 -24.66
N GLN A 519 -25.09 -11.11 -25.02
CA GLN A 519 -26.52 -11.07 -25.36
C GLN A 519 -26.87 -11.99 -26.55
N VAL A 520 -25.99 -12.05 -27.55
CA VAL A 520 -26.13 -13.01 -28.67
C VAL A 520 -26.04 -14.46 -28.19
N LEU A 521 -25.12 -14.76 -27.26
CA LEU A 521 -24.98 -16.11 -26.70
C LEU A 521 -26.21 -16.52 -25.86
N VAL A 522 -26.74 -15.62 -25.03
CA VAL A 522 -27.96 -15.85 -24.24
C VAL A 522 -29.18 -16.00 -25.15
N GLY A 523 -29.32 -15.14 -26.17
CA GLY A 523 -30.38 -15.24 -27.16
C GLY A 523 -30.34 -16.58 -27.91
N LEU A 524 -29.16 -17.02 -28.32
CA LEU A 524 -28.95 -18.34 -28.92
C LEU A 524 -29.35 -19.46 -27.96
N ARG A 525 -28.95 -19.41 -26.69
CA ARG A 525 -29.36 -20.37 -25.64
C ARG A 525 -30.88 -20.43 -25.47
N GLY A 526 -31.53 -19.28 -25.33
CA GLY A 526 -32.98 -19.19 -25.16
C GLY A 526 -33.74 -19.78 -26.35
N LEU A 527 -33.32 -19.45 -27.58
CA LEU A 527 -33.92 -19.99 -28.80
C LEU A 527 -33.69 -21.50 -28.92
N THR A 528 -32.48 -21.99 -28.64
CA THR A 528 -32.14 -23.42 -28.68
C THR A 528 -33.01 -24.22 -27.71
N LEU A 529 -33.16 -23.75 -26.47
CA LEU A 529 -34.05 -24.37 -25.47
C LEU A 529 -35.52 -24.34 -25.91
N GLY A 530 -35.97 -23.23 -26.51
CA GLY A 530 -37.32 -23.10 -27.07
C GLY A 530 -37.59 -24.11 -28.20
N PHE A 531 -36.60 -24.34 -29.08
CA PHE A 531 -36.70 -25.35 -30.14
C PHE A 531 -36.73 -26.78 -29.59
N LEU A 532 -35.87 -27.10 -28.61
CA LEU A 532 -35.82 -28.42 -27.99
C LEU A 532 -37.13 -28.78 -27.26
N LYS A 533 -37.83 -27.79 -26.68
CA LYS A 533 -39.17 -27.99 -26.08
C LYS A 533 -40.25 -28.30 -27.12
N ARG A 534 -40.09 -27.86 -28.38
CA ARG A 534 -41.09 -28.00 -29.44
C ARG A 534 -40.85 -29.20 -30.36
N ALA A 535 -39.60 -29.62 -30.53
CA ALA A 535 -39.24 -30.79 -31.33
C ALA A 535 -37.93 -31.41 -30.80
N PRO A 536 -37.96 -32.57 -30.11
CA PRO A 536 -36.79 -33.18 -29.46
C PRO A 536 -35.78 -33.83 -30.43
N LEU A 537 -35.85 -33.54 -31.73
CA LEU A 537 -34.92 -34.08 -32.71
C LEU A 537 -33.54 -33.42 -32.54
N ARG A 538 -32.50 -34.27 -32.48
CA ARG A 538 -31.11 -34.04 -32.02
C ARG A 538 -30.31 -32.89 -32.65
N ASN A 539 -30.87 -32.07 -33.55
CA ASN A 539 -30.13 -31.03 -34.29
C ASN A 539 -30.83 -29.67 -34.27
N ALA A 540 -31.05 -29.10 -33.07
CA ALA A 540 -31.55 -27.73 -32.93
C ALA A 540 -30.44 -26.72 -33.27
N SER A 541 -30.37 -26.29 -34.53
CA SER A 541 -29.56 -25.16 -34.97
C SER A 541 -30.44 -23.90 -35.13
N VAL A 542 -29.92 -22.73 -34.76
CA VAL A 542 -30.68 -21.47 -34.78
C VAL A 542 -30.14 -20.56 -35.87
N SER A 543 -31.02 -20.03 -36.73
CA SER A 543 -30.59 -19.14 -37.82
C SER A 543 -30.13 -17.77 -37.32
N THR A 544 -29.21 -17.12 -38.05
CA THR A 544 -28.76 -15.76 -37.73
C THR A 544 -29.93 -14.78 -37.66
N ARG A 545 -30.88 -14.89 -38.60
CA ARG A 545 -32.11 -14.08 -38.63
C ARG A 545 -32.93 -14.22 -37.35
N ALA A 546 -33.17 -15.44 -36.87
CA ALA A 546 -33.95 -15.66 -35.66
C ALA A 546 -33.31 -15.00 -34.43
N ILE A 547 -31.98 -15.05 -34.31
CA ILE A 547 -31.23 -14.39 -33.23
C ILE A 547 -31.31 -12.87 -33.38
N ALA A 548 -31.14 -12.36 -34.60
CA ALA A 548 -31.20 -10.94 -34.91
C ALA A 548 -32.58 -10.34 -34.58
N ASP A 549 -33.66 -11.02 -35.01
CA ASP A 549 -35.04 -10.64 -34.74
C ASP A 549 -35.34 -10.67 -33.23
N ALA A 550 -34.88 -11.71 -32.51
CA ALA A 550 -35.09 -11.83 -31.06
C ALA A 550 -34.39 -10.74 -30.24
N LEU A 551 -33.26 -10.20 -30.73
CA LEU A 551 -32.44 -9.22 -30.02
C LEU A 551 -32.60 -7.79 -30.56
N GLY A 552 -33.43 -7.57 -31.58
CA GLY A 552 -33.57 -6.27 -32.25
C GLY A 552 -32.28 -5.76 -32.91
N LEU A 553 -31.44 -6.68 -33.40
CA LEU A 553 -30.17 -6.36 -34.05
C LEU A 553 -30.28 -6.56 -35.57
N SER A 554 -29.38 -5.94 -36.34
CA SER A 554 -29.26 -6.26 -37.77
C SER A 554 -28.63 -7.65 -37.96
N GLU A 555 -29.04 -8.36 -39.01
CA GLU A 555 -28.48 -9.68 -39.35
C GLU A 555 -26.97 -9.62 -39.56
N GLN A 556 -26.47 -8.54 -40.20
CA GLN A 556 -25.05 -8.32 -40.43
C GLN A 556 -24.26 -8.20 -39.11
N ARG A 557 -24.78 -7.41 -38.16
CA ARG A 557 -24.15 -7.25 -36.84
C ARG A 557 -24.16 -8.56 -36.06
N THR A 558 -25.29 -9.27 -36.08
CA THR A 558 -25.44 -10.58 -35.42
C THR A 558 -24.46 -11.61 -35.99
N ARG A 559 -24.32 -11.67 -37.32
CA ARG A 559 -23.34 -12.54 -37.99
C ARG A 559 -21.90 -12.22 -37.58
N ALA A 560 -21.55 -10.94 -37.46
CA ALA A 560 -20.22 -10.52 -37.03
C ALA A 560 -19.92 -10.93 -35.58
N LEU A 561 -20.90 -10.81 -34.68
CA LEU A 561 -20.79 -11.24 -33.27
C LEU A 561 -20.68 -12.76 -33.16
N LEU A 562 -21.49 -13.53 -33.90
CA LEU A 562 -21.42 -14.99 -33.92
C LEU A 562 -20.08 -15.49 -34.49
N ALA A 563 -19.57 -14.86 -35.55
CA ALA A 563 -18.23 -15.18 -36.06
C ALA A 563 -17.10 -14.86 -35.05
N ALA A 564 -17.29 -13.86 -34.17
CA ALA A 564 -16.35 -13.59 -33.08
C ALA A 564 -16.43 -14.66 -31.98
N LEU A 565 -17.63 -15.12 -31.65
CA LEU A 565 -17.86 -16.21 -30.69
C LEU A 565 -17.35 -17.57 -31.22
N GLU A 566 -17.51 -17.84 -32.51
CA GLU A 566 -17.03 -19.06 -33.18
C GLU A 566 -15.52 -19.18 -33.15
N ARG A 567 -14.81 -18.08 -33.46
CA ARG A 567 -13.35 -18.02 -33.34
C ARG A 567 -12.83 -18.28 -31.92
N ARG A 568 -13.69 -18.15 -30.91
CA ARG A 568 -13.37 -18.43 -29.49
C ARG A 568 -13.91 -19.77 -29.01
N GLY A 569 -14.47 -20.59 -29.91
CA GLY A 569 -15.04 -21.89 -29.58
C GLY A 569 -16.29 -21.85 -28.71
N GLN A 570 -17.02 -20.73 -28.65
CA GLN A 570 -18.22 -20.59 -27.83
C GLN A 570 -19.49 -21.02 -28.58
N VAL A 571 -19.45 -20.95 -29.92
CA VAL A 571 -20.51 -21.40 -30.82
C VAL A 571 -19.88 -22.12 -32.00
N THR A 572 -20.62 -23.00 -32.65
CA THR A 572 -20.19 -23.70 -33.87
C THR A 572 -21.24 -23.54 -34.95
N ARG A 573 -20.80 -23.57 -36.22
CA ARG A 573 -21.69 -23.69 -37.36
C ARG A 573 -21.96 -25.16 -37.64
N ASP A 574 -23.24 -25.48 -37.83
CA ASP A 574 -23.67 -26.84 -38.15
C ASP A 574 -23.35 -27.23 -39.61
N SER A 575 -23.20 -26.25 -40.51
CA SER A 575 -22.74 -26.39 -41.90
C SER A 575 -22.53 -25.00 -42.55
N PRO A 576 -21.92 -24.89 -43.75
CA PRO A 576 -21.73 -23.61 -44.46
C PRO A 576 -23.02 -22.84 -44.78
N ARG A 577 -24.18 -23.53 -44.77
CA ARG A 577 -25.51 -22.95 -45.08
C ARG A 577 -26.51 -23.05 -43.92
N SER A 578 -26.15 -23.62 -42.77
CA SER A 578 -27.09 -23.88 -41.66
C SER A 578 -26.83 -23.02 -40.42
N GLY A 579 -27.69 -23.20 -39.41
CA GLY A 579 -27.74 -22.38 -38.21
C GLY A 579 -26.57 -22.59 -37.25
N TRP A 580 -26.58 -21.80 -36.19
CA TRP A 580 -25.61 -21.78 -35.12
C TRP A 580 -26.02 -22.72 -33.99
N LYS A 581 -25.03 -23.37 -33.38
CA LYS A 581 -25.17 -24.16 -32.17
C LYS A 581 -24.23 -23.62 -31.10
N ILE A 582 -24.57 -23.83 -29.84
CA ILE A 582 -23.64 -23.60 -28.75
C ILE A 582 -22.57 -24.69 -28.85
N ALA A 583 -21.30 -24.32 -28.73
CA ALA A 583 -20.25 -25.31 -28.69
C ALA A 583 -20.45 -26.18 -27.45
N GLU A 584 -20.36 -27.50 -27.60
CA GLU A 584 -20.24 -28.36 -26.42
C GLU A 584 -18.98 -27.94 -25.66
N PRO A 585 -19.04 -27.80 -24.32
CA PRO A 585 -17.84 -27.52 -23.57
C PRO A 585 -16.82 -28.61 -23.91
N ALA A 586 -15.68 -28.22 -24.47
CA ALA A 586 -14.56 -29.14 -24.57
C ALA A 586 -14.38 -29.70 -23.16
N ALA A 587 -14.48 -31.02 -22.99
CA ALA A 587 -14.17 -31.64 -21.73
C ALA A 587 -12.78 -31.16 -21.36
N MET A 588 -12.68 -30.24 -20.40
CA MET A 588 -11.42 -29.93 -19.77
C MET A 588 -11.01 -31.25 -19.15
N GLU A 589 -10.09 -31.97 -19.79
CA GLU A 589 -9.36 -33.04 -19.16
C GLU A 589 -8.78 -32.44 -17.88
N VAL A 590 -9.41 -32.77 -16.77
CA VAL A 590 -8.82 -32.58 -15.46
C VAL A 590 -7.62 -33.51 -15.48
N CYS A 591 -6.45 -32.97 -15.78
CA CYS A 591 -5.19 -33.62 -15.45
C CYS A 591 -5.17 -33.77 -13.93
N HIS A 592 -5.74 -34.86 -13.43
CA HIS A 592 -5.40 -35.38 -12.12
C HIS A 592 -3.94 -35.82 -12.24
N ALA A 593 -3.03 -34.94 -11.80
CA ALA A 593 -1.67 -35.35 -11.50
C ALA A 593 -1.75 -36.37 -10.36
N SER A 594 -1.55 -37.63 -10.69
CA SER A 594 -1.30 -38.74 -9.76
C SER A 594 0.06 -38.60 -9.10
#